data_AF-A0A0N7Z8F0-F1
#
_entry.id   AF-A0A0N7Z8F0-F1
#
_cell.length_a   1.000
_cell.length_b   1.000
_cell.length_c   1.000
_cell.angle_alpha   90.00
_cell.angle_beta   90.00
_cell.angle_gamma   90.00
#
_symmetry.space_group_name_H-M   'P 1'
#
loop_
_entity.id
_entity.type
_entity.pdbx_description
1 polymer ?
#
loop_
_entity_poly.entity_id
_entity_poly.type
_entity_poly.pdbx_seq_one_letter_code
_entity_poly.pdbx_strand_id
1 'polypeptide(L)'
;DNIKFELTHNEFEHICEETLDSLCENLEILIESHPEIKGCDITYGDGVLTMSLGAHGTYVINRQTPNKQIWLSSPLSGPKRYDFFANTWIYKHDNVSLHSLLQKELTDIFKDNVDLSKCSYFVVKQK
;
A
#
# COMPACT_ATOMS: atom_id res chain seq x y z
N ASP A 1 -13.45 24.31 -13.45
CA ASP A 1 -13.51 24.45 -11.98
C ASP A 1 -13.58 23.08 -11.33
N ASN A 2 -12.42 22.52 -10.98
CA ASN A 2 -12.35 21.21 -10.33
C ASN A 2 -12.65 21.39 -8.85
N ILE A 3 -13.90 21.15 -8.46
CA ILE A 3 -14.29 21.00 -7.05
C ILE A 3 -13.43 19.86 -6.49
N LYS A 4 -12.42 20.19 -5.68
CA LYS A 4 -11.80 19.23 -4.79
C LYS A 4 -12.89 18.81 -3.81
N PHE A 5 -13.51 17.66 -4.02
CA PHE A 5 -14.25 16.99 -2.96
C PHE A 5 -13.22 16.61 -1.89
N GLU A 6 -13.20 17.40 -0.82
CA GLU A 6 -12.35 17.12 0.32
C GLU A 6 -13.03 16.03 1.15
N LEU A 7 -12.34 14.89 1.32
CA LEU A 7 -12.83 13.81 2.18
C LEU A 7 -13.10 14.36 3.59
N THR A 8 -14.26 14.04 4.15
CA THR A 8 -14.48 14.21 5.58
C THR A 8 -13.51 13.34 6.38
N HIS A 9 -13.37 13.63 7.67
CA HIS A 9 -12.53 12.80 8.55
C HIS A 9 -12.98 11.34 8.51
N ASN A 10 -14.27 11.08 8.69
CA ASN A 10 -14.81 9.71 8.73
C ASN A 10 -14.63 8.98 7.38
N GLU A 11 -14.83 9.66 6.25
CA GLU A 11 -14.57 9.06 4.93
C GLU A 11 -13.10 8.70 4.77
N PHE A 12 -12.18 9.61 5.13
CA PHE A 12 -10.75 9.34 5.06
C PHE A 12 -10.35 8.15 5.94
N GLU A 13 -10.83 8.11 7.19
CA GLU A 13 -10.55 7.02 8.12
C GLU A 13 -11.03 5.68 7.57
N HIS A 14 -12.25 5.63 7.05
CA HIS A 14 -12.84 4.42 6.46
C HIS A 14 -12.10 3.95 5.19
N ILE A 15 -11.76 4.87 4.28
CA ILE A 15 -10.99 4.56 3.07
C ILE A 15 -9.61 3.99 3.45
N CYS A 16 -8.94 4.57 4.45
CA CYS A 16 -7.66 4.07 4.94
C CYS A 16 -7.77 2.67 5.55
N GLU A 17 -8.79 2.43 6.38
CA GLU A 17 -9.07 1.13 7.00
C GLU A 17 -9.25 0.06 5.91
N GLU A 18 -10.18 0.26 4.99
CA GLU A 18 -10.43 -0.68 3.88
C GLU A 18 -9.19 -0.90 2.99
N THR A 19 -8.38 0.14 2.76
CA THR A 19 -7.13 0.00 2.00
C THR A 19 -6.13 -0.88 2.74
N LEU A 20 -5.88 -0.60 4.01
CA LEU A 20 -4.85 -1.28 4.79
C LEU A 20 -5.27 -2.71 5.17
N ASP A 21 -6.55 -2.94 5.46
CA ASP A 21 -7.10 -4.29 5.68
C ASP A 21 -6.92 -5.17 4.45
N SER A 22 -7.39 -4.70 3.29
CA SER A 22 -7.29 -5.50 2.05
C SER A 22 -5.83 -5.73 1.62
N LEU A 23 -4.93 -4.76 1.86
CA LEU A 23 -3.50 -4.97 1.67
C LEU A 23 -2.96 -6.02 2.63
N CYS A 24 -3.32 -5.96 3.93
CA CYS A 24 -2.86 -6.93 4.92
C CYS A 24 -3.25 -8.35 4.52
N GLU A 25 -4.53 -8.58 4.23
CA GLU A 25 -5.06 -9.89 3.83
C GLU A 25 -4.35 -10.46 2.58
N ASN A 26 -4.15 -9.63 1.54
CA ASN A 26 -3.51 -10.11 0.31
C ASN A 26 -1.99 -10.33 0.48
N LEU A 27 -1.33 -9.53 1.32
CA LEU A 27 0.10 -9.69 1.61
C LEU A 27 0.37 -10.87 2.54
N GLU A 28 -0.53 -11.19 3.48
CA GLU A 28 -0.52 -12.43 4.26
C GLU A 28 -0.54 -13.65 3.35
N ILE A 29 -1.47 -13.71 2.41
CA ILE A 29 -1.56 -14.80 1.43
C ILE A 29 -0.29 -14.88 0.56
N LEU A 30 0.29 -13.73 0.19
CA LEU A 30 1.53 -13.69 -0.58
C LEU A 30 2.70 -14.30 0.21
N ILE A 31 2.90 -13.93 1.47
CA ILE A 31 4.00 -14.47 2.27
C ILE A 31 3.80 -15.97 2.57
N GLU A 32 2.56 -16.41 2.82
CA GLU A 32 2.23 -17.81 3.07
C GLU A 32 2.48 -18.71 1.86
N SER A 33 2.26 -18.18 0.65
CA SER A 33 2.51 -18.90 -0.60
C SER A 33 3.99 -18.97 -1.00
N HIS A 34 4.87 -18.23 -0.31
CA HIS A 34 6.31 -18.14 -0.61
C HIS A 34 7.20 -18.52 0.61
N PRO A 35 7.11 -19.76 1.11
CA PRO A 35 7.83 -20.19 2.32
C PRO A 35 9.37 -20.23 2.16
N GLU A 36 9.88 -20.10 0.93
CA GLU A 36 11.31 -19.96 0.65
C GLU A 36 11.89 -18.62 1.10
N ILE A 37 11.09 -17.55 1.18
CA ILE A 37 11.51 -16.27 1.75
C ILE A 37 11.43 -16.37 3.28
N LYS A 38 12.59 -16.38 3.94
CA LYS A 38 12.69 -16.59 5.39
C LYS A 38 12.58 -15.29 6.18
N GLY A 39 11.98 -15.37 7.36
CA GLY A 39 11.83 -14.24 8.26
C GLY A 39 10.73 -13.26 7.82
N CYS A 40 9.79 -13.73 7.00
CA CYS A 40 8.59 -12.98 6.68
C CYS A 40 7.66 -12.91 7.88
N ASP A 41 7.11 -11.73 8.12
CA ASP A 41 6.09 -11.47 9.12
C ASP A 41 5.30 -10.24 8.70
N ILE A 42 4.01 -10.21 9.03
CA ILE A 42 3.14 -9.08 8.74
C ILE A 42 2.25 -8.79 9.93
N THR A 43 2.12 -7.51 10.25
CA THR A 43 1.28 -7.03 11.35
C THR A 43 0.50 -5.81 10.88
N TYR A 44 -0.75 -5.73 11.29
CA TYR A 44 -1.59 -4.56 11.06
C TYR A 44 -2.34 -4.19 12.33
N GLY A 45 -2.25 -2.92 12.73
CA GLY A 45 -2.96 -2.39 13.88
C GLY A 45 -2.80 -0.88 13.99
N ASP A 46 -3.84 -0.22 14.52
CA ASP A 46 -3.89 1.24 14.72
C ASP A 46 -3.51 2.06 13.46
N GLY A 47 -3.93 1.59 12.29
CA GLY A 47 -3.63 2.25 11.01
C GLY A 47 -2.16 2.13 10.57
N VAL A 48 -1.40 1.18 11.12
CA VAL A 48 -0.02 0.88 10.74
C VAL A 48 0.08 -0.58 10.29
N LEU A 49 0.40 -0.81 9.02
CA LEU A 49 0.73 -2.10 8.44
C LEU A 49 2.26 -2.19 8.32
N THR A 50 2.86 -3.20 8.95
CA THR A 50 4.29 -3.50 8.87
C THR A 50 4.49 -4.88 8.28
N MET A 51 5.25 -4.97 7.17
CA MET A 51 5.61 -6.24 6.53
C MET A 51 7.13 -6.38 6.53
N SER A 52 7.64 -7.30 7.35
CA SER A 52 9.03 -7.74 7.35
C SER A 52 9.21 -8.82 6.29
N LEU A 53 10.24 -8.70 5.44
CA LEU A 53 10.62 -9.69 4.44
C LEU A 53 12.03 -10.25 4.72
N GLY A 54 12.41 -10.29 6.01
CA GLY A 54 13.71 -10.77 6.46
C GLY A 54 14.87 -9.99 5.84
N ALA A 55 15.71 -10.69 5.05
CA ALA A 55 16.87 -10.09 4.40
C ALA A 55 16.53 -9.00 3.36
N HIS A 56 15.29 -8.93 2.90
CA HIS A 56 14.82 -7.94 1.93
C HIS A 56 14.35 -6.63 2.58
N GLY A 57 14.40 -6.54 3.92
CA GLY A 57 14.03 -5.35 4.68
C GLY A 57 12.56 -5.32 5.08
N THR A 58 12.11 -4.15 5.54
CA THR A 58 10.78 -3.96 6.13
C THR A 58 10.04 -2.83 5.44
N TYR A 59 8.82 -3.14 5.01
CA TYR A 59 7.85 -2.17 4.53
C TYR A 59 7.00 -1.69 5.70
N VAL A 60 6.78 -0.37 5.79
CA VAL A 60 5.81 0.21 6.71
C VAL A 60 4.84 1.07 5.92
N ILE A 61 3.54 0.81 6.04
CA ILE A 61 2.48 1.55 5.38
C ILE A 61 1.55 2.06 6.49
N ASN A 62 1.40 3.38 6.62
CA ASN A 62 0.63 3.93 7.72
C ASN A 62 -0.29 5.09 7.34
N ARG A 63 -1.45 5.12 7.98
CA ARG A 63 -2.42 6.21 7.96
C ARG A 63 -1.81 7.47 8.58
N GLN A 64 -2.03 8.60 7.92
CA GLN A 64 -1.59 9.92 8.37
C GLN A 64 -2.77 10.89 8.36
N THR A 65 -3.60 10.78 9.41
CA THR A 65 -4.84 11.55 9.59
C THR A 65 -4.69 13.06 9.43
N PRO A 66 -3.68 13.74 10.01
CA PRO A 66 -3.56 15.19 9.87
C PRO A 66 -3.40 15.65 8.41
N ASN A 67 -2.79 14.81 7.57
CA ASN A 67 -2.51 15.13 6.17
C ASN A 67 -3.54 14.51 5.21
N LYS A 68 -4.45 13.65 5.70
CA LYS A 68 -5.31 12.78 4.89
C LYS A 68 -4.53 11.98 3.84
N GLN A 69 -3.45 11.33 4.30
CA GLN A 69 -2.52 10.58 3.45
C GLN A 69 -2.31 9.15 3.97
N ILE A 70 -1.82 8.29 3.09
CA ILE A 70 -1.09 7.08 3.47
C ILE A 70 0.39 7.32 3.19
N TRP A 71 1.24 6.99 4.17
CA TRP A 71 2.68 7.02 3.99
C TRP A 71 3.21 5.61 3.82
N LEU A 72 4.23 5.48 2.97
CA LEU A 72 4.99 4.26 2.75
C LEU A 72 6.43 4.53 3.14
N SER A 73 7.05 3.62 3.87
CA SER A 73 8.49 3.46 3.95
C SER A 73 8.84 2.15 3.24
N SER A 74 9.44 2.25 2.05
CA SER A 74 9.96 1.09 1.31
C SER A 74 11.46 0.92 1.57
N PRO A 75 11.96 -0.31 1.81
CA PRO A 75 13.39 -0.60 1.90
C PRO A 75 14.11 -0.43 0.54
N LEU A 76 13.37 -0.44 -0.58
CA LEU A 76 13.94 -0.30 -1.92
C LEU A 76 13.92 1.14 -2.43
N SER A 77 12.81 1.86 -2.20
CA SER A 77 12.57 3.17 -2.82
C SER A 77 12.37 4.31 -1.83
N GLY A 78 12.54 4.05 -0.53
CA GLY A 78 12.46 5.06 0.52
C GLY A 78 11.03 5.56 0.77
N PRO A 79 10.89 6.69 1.49
CA PRO A 79 9.59 7.17 1.92
C PRO A 79 8.77 7.80 0.78
N LYS A 80 7.45 7.54 0.77
CA LYS A 80 6.49 8.17 -0.15
C LYS A 80 5.21 8.54 0.60
N ARG A 81 4.55 9.60 0.12
CA ARG A 81 3.32 10.15 0.70
C ARG A 81 2.24 10.14 -0.37
N TYR A 82 1.21 9.34 -0.16
CA TYR A 82 0.14 9.13 -1.12
C TYR A 82 -1.08 9.95 -0.74
N ASP A 83 -1.56 10.72 -1.71
CA ASP A 83 -2.83 11.41 -1.62
C ASP A 83 -3.93 10.55 -2.25
N PHE A 84 -5.13 10.56 -1.66
CA PHE A 84 -6.27 9.89 -2.27
C PHE A 84 -6.88 10.75 -3.37
N PHE A 85 -6.94 10.21 -4.59
CA PHE A 85 -7.49 10.90 -5.75
C PHE A 85 -8.10 9.88 -6.73
N ALA A 86 -9.30 10.17 -7.22
CA ALA A 86 -10.01 9.31 -8.18
C ALA A 86 -10.05 7.82 -7.77
N ASN A 87 -10.42 7.57 -6.51
CA ASN A 87 -10.51 6.24 -5.90
C ASN A 87 -9.19 5.45 -5.85
N THR A 88 -8.05 6.13 -5.79
CA THR A 88 -6.75 5.48 -5.60
C THR A 88 -5.73 6.37 -4.90
N TRP A 89 -4.69 5.75 -4.34
CA TRP A 89 -3.60 6.40 -3.61
C TRP A 89 -2.46 6.74 -4.56
N ILE A 90 -2.26 8.03 -4.87
CA ILE A 90 -1.26 8.50 -5.85
C ILE A 90 -0.13 9.25 -5.17
N TYR A 91 1.11 8.91 -5.55
CA TYR A 91 2.28 9.72 -5.22
C TYR A 91 2.45 10.83 -6.25
N LYS A 92 2.32 12.09 -5.82
CA LYS A 92 2.30 13.25 -6.73
C LYS A 92 3.56 13.47 -7.55
N HIS A 93 4.71 12.95 -7.11
CA HIS A 93 5.99 13.23 -7.78
C HIS A 93 6.16 12.43 -9.07
N ASP A 94 5.69 11.18 -9.12
CA ASP A 94 5.82 10.29 -10.28
C ASP A 94 4.46 9.81 -10.82
N ASN A 95 3.36 10.15 -10.15
CA ASN A 95 2.00 9.70 -10.44
C ASN A 95 1.85 8.17 -10.45
N VAL A 96 2.68 7.45 -9.70
CA VAL A 96 2.55 6.01 -9.47
C VAL A 96 1.65 5.78 -8.26
N SER A 97 0.77 4.78 -8.35
CA SER A 97 -0.10 4.44 -7.23
C SER A 97 0.64 3.61 -6.18
N LEU A 98 0.15 3.63 -4.93
CA LEU A 98 0.67 2.79 -3.85
C LEU A 98 0.71 1.32 -4.27
N HIS A 99 -0.41 0.81 -4.77
CA HIS A 99 -0.56 -0.57 -5.20
C HIS A 99 0.38 -0.93 -6.35
N SER A 100 0.50 -0.08 -7.38
CA SER A 100 1.38 -0.38 -8.51
C SER A 100 2.85 -0.41 -8.11
N LEU A 101 3.27 0.47 -7.19
CA LEU A 101 4.64 0.44 -6.68
C LEU A 101 4.89 -0.83 -5.86
N LEU A 102 4.02 -1.15 -4.90
CA LEU A 102 4.13 -2.35 -4.08
C LEU A 102 4.15 -3.60 -4.96
N GLN A 103 3.22 -3.73 -5.89
CA GLN A 103 3.15 -4.86 -6.80
C GLN A 103 4.46 -5.05 -7.58
N LYS A 104 5.01 -3.96 -8.12
CA LYS A 104 6.29 -4.01 -8.83
C LYS A 104 7.43 -4.47 -7.91
N GLU A 105 7.59 -3.81 -6.77
CA GLU A 105 8.69 -4.10 -5.84
C GLU A 105 8.60 -5.53 -5.28
N LEU A 106 7.40 -5.99 -4.94
CA LEU A 106 7.20 -7.34 -4.43
C LEU A 106 7.38 -8.39 -5.53
N THR A 107 6.94 -8.14 -6.76
CA THR A 107 7.27 -9.00 -7.91
C THR A 107 8.79 -9.15 -8.07
N ASP A 108 9.54 -8.06 -7.91
CA ASP A 108 10.99 -8.07 -7.99
C ASP A 108 11.63 -8.87 -6.83
N ILE A 109 11.03 -8.89 -5.63
CA ILE A 109 11.52 -9.64 -4.46
C ILE A 109 11.16 -11.13 -4.54
N PHE A 110 9.88 -11.45 -4.69
CA PHE A 110 9.36 -12.81 -4.70
C PHE A 110 9.68 -13.58 -5.98
N LYS A 111 10.11 -12.88 -7.04
CA LYS A 111 10.36 -13.48 -8.38
C LYS A 111 9.13 -14.20 -8.93
N ASP A 112 7.95 -13.79 -8.48
CA ASP A 112 6.66 -14.29 -8.94
C ASP A 112 5.74 -13.10 -9.28
N ASN A 113 4.72 -13.37 -10.09
CA ASN A 113 3.75 -12.36 -10.51
C ASN A 113 2.80 -12.01 -9.36
N VAL A 114 3.19 -11.01 -8.56
CA VAL A 114 2.33 -10.45 -7.52
C VAL A 114 1.16 -9.71 -8.18
N ASP A 115 -0.06 -10.00 -7.72
CA ASP A 115 -1.28 -9.36 -8.19
C ASP A 115 -2.04 -8.74 -7.00
N LEU A 116 -2.06 -7.41 -6.95
CA LEU A 116 -2.81 -6.65 -5.94
C LEU A 116 -4.14 -6.12 -6.47
N SER A 117 -4.62 -6.60 -7.62
CA SER A 117 -5.84 -6.08 -8.24
C SER A 117 -7.12 -6.31 -7.44
N LYS A 118 -7.05 -7.19 -6.42
CA LYS A 118 -8.15 -7.49 -5.49
C LYS A 118 -8.17 -6.56 -4.28
N CYS A 119 -7.12 -5.78 -4.04
CA CYS A 119 -7.07 -4.82 -2.95
C CYS A 119 -8.03 -3.65 -3.22
N SER A 120 -8.61 -3.12 -2.15
CA SER A 120 -9.48 -1.94 -2.20
C SER A 120 -8.71 -0.75 -2.77
N TYR A 121 -9.38 0.06 -3.60
CA TYR A 121 -8.79 1.26 -4.22
C TYR A 121 -7.59 0.98 -5.14
N PHE A 122 -7.46 -0.25 -5.62
CA PHE A 122 -6.63 -0.59 -6.76
C PHE A 122 -7.28 -0.03 -8.03
N VAL A 123 -6.61 0.92 -8.68
CA VAL A 123 -7.01 1.43 -9.99
C VAL A 123 -5.83 1.32 -10.93
N VAL A 124 -5.99 0.51 -11.98
CA VAL A 124 -5.07 0.53 -13.12
C VAL A 124 -5.33 1.82 -13.87
N LYS A 125 -4.31 2.66 -14.07
CA LYS A 125 -4.41 3.73 -15.06
C LYS A 125 -4.81 3.09 -16.39
N GLN A 126 -6.05 3.34 -16.84
CA GLN A 126 -6.39 3.09 -18.23
C GLN A 126 -5.46 3.98 -19.06
N LYS A 127 -4.69 3.36 -19.95
CA LYS A 127 -3.86 4.06 -20.92
C LYS A 127 -4.73 4.92 -21.84
#